data_AF-A0A3A4VM71-F1
#
_entry.id   AF-A0A3A4VM71-F1
#
_cell.length_a   1.000
_cell.length_b   1.000
_cell.length_c   1.000
_cell.angle_alpha   90.00
_cell.angle_beta   90.00
_cell.angle_gamma   90.00
#
_symmetry.space_group_name_H-M   'P 1'
#
loop_
_entity.id
_entity.type
_entity.pdbx_description
1 polymer ?
#
loop_
_entity_poly.entity_id
_entity_poly.type
_entity_poly.pdbx_seq_one_letter_code
_entity_poly.pdbx_strand_id
1 'polypeptide(L)'
;METSKLLNIIIQSGSFIAAFAAITAGIMMFSVTKKFGTGILASGFKTISIGVIFIAIGIIIDAVNSYLQIQSNIAFAAILIAKELLFVIGTYIIVIGSKKTGDKLESLTK
;
A
#
# COMPACT_ATOMS: atom_id res chain seq x y z
N MET A 1 -25.26 3.27 20.63
CA MET A 1 -25.75 3.29 19.23
C MET A 1 -25.13 4.43 18.42
N GLU A 2 -25.00 5.64 18.96
CA GLU A 2 -24.36 6.77 18.25
C GLU A 2 -22.83 6.67 18.16
N THR A 3 -22.17 6.22 19.24
CA THR A 3 -20.71 6.04 19.26
C THR A 3 -20.21 5.05 18.20
N SER A 4 -20.93 3.95 17.97
CA SER A 4 -20.59 2.96 16.93
C SER A 4 -20.74 3.53 15.51
N LYS A 5 -21.75 4.37 15.27
CA LYS A 5 -21.91 5.05 13.97
C LYS A 5 -20.78 6.06 13.73
N LEU A 6 -20.43 6.83 14.77
CA LEU A 6 -19.36 7.81 14.72
C LEU A 6 -17.99 7.14 14.50
N LEU A 7 -17.74 6.01 15.15
CA LEU A 7 -16.54 5.19 14.94
C LEU A 7 -16.45 4.66 13.50
N ASN A 8 -17.54 4.13 12.95
CA ASN A 8 -17.57 3.65 11.56
C ASN A 8 -17.27 4.76 10.56
N ILE A 9 -17.83 5.97 10.75
CA ILE A 9 -17.57 7.12 9.89
C ILE A 9 -16.10 7.52 9.94
N ILE A 10 -15.48 7.55 11.12
CA ILE A 10 -14.06 7.86 11.28
C ILE A 10 -13.19 6.82 10.56
N ILE A 11 -13.48 5.53 10.77
CA ILE A 11 -12.72 4.43 10.14
C ILE A 11 -12.83 4.51 8.61
N GLN A 12 -14.04 4.71 8.07
CA GLN A 12 -14.26 4.80 6.62
C GLN A 12 -13.60 6.06 6.02
N SER A 13 -13.68 7.19 6.71
CA SER A 13 -13.04 8.43 6.26
C SER A 13 -11.51 8.30 6.29
N GLY A 14 -10.96 7.71 7.35
CA GLY A 14 -9.53 7.48 7.51
C GLY A 14 -8.98 6.50 6.46
N SER A 15 -9.69 5.40 6.21
CA SER A 15 -9.29 4.43 5.19
C SER A 15 -9.36 5.03 3.78
N PHE A 16 -10.37 5.85 3.49
CA PHE A 16 -10.46 6.57 2.22
C PHE A 16 -9.28 7.52 2.01
N ILE A 17 -8.96 8.37 3.01
CA ILE A 17 -7.81 9.28 2.94
C ILE A 17 -6.51 8.50 2.76
N ALA A 18 -6.32 7.41 3.53
CA ALA A 18 -5.14 6.58 3.45
C ALA A 18 -4.99 5.91 2.08
N ALA A 19 -6.10 5.43 1.47
CA ALA A 19 -6.09 4.86 0.13
C ALA A 19 -5.66 5.89 -0.92
N PHE A 20 -6.24 7.09 -0.88
CA PHE A 20 -5.86 8.18 -1.80
C PHE A 20 -4.40 8.59 -1.61
N ALA A 21 -3.95 8.76 -0.37
CA ALA A 21 -2.56 9.08 -0.06
C ALA A 21 -1.59 8.01 -0.60
N ALA A 22 -1.92 6.72 -0.42
CA ALA A 22 -1.12 5.61 -0.92
C ALA A 22 -1.08 5.58 -2.45
N ILE A 23 -2.22 5.77 -3.14
CA ILE A 23 -2.27 5.87 -4.60
C ILE A 23 -1.41 7.04 -5.09
N THR A 24 -1.58 8.22 -4.51
CA THR A 24 -0.82 9.41 -4.88
C THR A 24 0.68 9.21 -4.66
N ALA A 25 1.08 8.62 -3.53
CA ALA A 25 2.46 8.28 -3.25
C ALA A 25 3.03 7.28 -4.27
N GLY A 26 2.28 6.22 -4.59
CA GLY A 26 2.66 5.24 -5.61
C GLY A 26 2.88 5.88 -6.98
N ILE A 27 1.93 6.70 -7.45
CA ILE A 27 2.01 7.43 -8.73
C ILE A 27 3.17 8.43 -8.73
N MET A 28 3.36 9.17 -7.64
CA MET A 28 4.45 10.14 -7.53
C MET A 28 5.80 9.44 -7.58
N MET A 29 6.00 8.38 -6.80
CA MET A 29 7.24 7.60 -6.81
C MET A 29 7.50 7.02 -8.20
N PHE A 30 6.47 6.49 -8.88
CA PHE A 30 6.61 6.00 -10.25
C PHE A 30 6.97 7.12 -11.23
N SER A 31 6.34 8.28 -11.13
CA SER A 31 6.63 9.45 -11.97
C SER A 31 8.05 9.97 -11.77
N VAL A 32 8.55 9.92 -10.52
CA VAL A 32 9.92 10.28 -10.17
C VAL A 32 10.93 9.34 -10.84
N THR A 33 10.60 8.05 -11.03
CA THR A 33 11.47 7.14 -11.80
C THR A 33 11.73 7.63 -13.23
N LYS A 34 10.74 8.27 -13.87
CA LYS A 34 10.89 8.83 -15.22
C LYS A 34 11.85 10.02 -15.24
N LYS A 35 11.87 10.84 -14.17
CA LYS A 35 12.80 11.98 -14.05
C LYS A 35 14.24 11.53 -13.85
N PHE A 36 14.44 10.45 -13.10
CA PHE A 36 15.78 9.90 -12.88
C PHE A 36 16.25 8.97 -14.01
N GLY A 37 15.38 8.62 -14.97
CA GLY A 37 15.71 7.92 -16.22
C GLY A 37 16.22 6.49 -16.01
N THR A 38 17.49 6.37 -15.60
CA THR A 38 18.18 5.12 -15.26
C THR A 38 19.10 5.38 -14.07
N GLY A 39 19.09 4.49 -13.08
CA GLY A 39 19.91 4.65 -11.87
C GLY A 39 19.39 3.88 -10.66
N ILE A 40 20.23 3.79 -9.63
CA ILE A 40 19.97 3.02 -8.39
C ILE A 40 18.73 3.55 -7.66
N LEU A 41 18.56 4.87 -7.63
CA LEU A 41 17.39 5.55 -7.05
C LEU A 41 16.13 5.31 -7.89
N ALA A 42 16.23 5.40 -9.22
CA ALA A 42 15.10 5.15 -10.12
C ALA A 42 14.56 3.72 -9.97
N SER A 43 15.45 2.71 -9.89
CA SER A 43 15.01 1.33 -9.67
C SER A 43 14.40 1.14 -8.28
N GLY A 44 14.96 1.80 -7.26
CA GLY A 44 14.43 1.77 -5.89
C GLY A 44 13.02 2.32 -5.79
N PHE A 45 12.82 3.55 -6.28
CA PHE A 45 11.50 4.19 -6.30
C PHE A 45 10.48 3.39 -7.12
N LYS A 46 10.90 2.71 -8.20
CA LYS A 46 10.02 1.82 -8.97
C LYS A 46 9.53 0.65 -8.11
N THR A 47 10.45 -0.03 -7.41
CA THR A 47 10.10 -1.17 -6.54
C THR A 47 9.22 -0.73 -5.38
N ILE A 48 9.57 0.37 -4.71
CA ILE A 48 8.79 0.90 -3.58
C ILE A 48 7.39 1.32 -4.05
N SER A 49 7.27 2.00 -5.19
CA SER A 49 5.99 2.38 -5.80
C SER A 49 5.05 1.18 -5.98
N ILE A 50 5.57 0.05 -6.48
CA ILE A 50 4.78 -1.18 -6.64
C ILE A 50 4.28 -1.67 -5.28
N GLY A 51 5.15 -1.70 -4.25
CA GLY A 51 4.75 -2.13 -2.91
C GLY A 51 3.68 -1.21 -2.28
N VAL A 52 3.79 0.10 -2.50
CA VAL A 52 2.79 1.08 -2.04
C VAL A 52 1.44 0.89 -2.74
N ILE A 53 1.43 0.54 -4.03
CA ILE A 53 0.18 0.21 -4.76
C ILE A 53 -0.48 -1.05 -4.18
N PHE A 54 0.31 -2.08 -3.83
CA PHE A 54 -0.23 -3.28 -3.16
C PHE A 54 -0.92 -2.93 -1.83
N ILE A 55 -0.31 -2.06 -1.02
CA ILE A 55 -0.91 -1.56 0.22
C ILE A 55 -2.21 -0.78 -0.08
N ALA A 56 -2.20 0.10 -1.09
CA ALA A 56 -3.38 0.86 -1.48
C ALA A 56 -4.56 -0.05 -1.86
N ILE A 57 -4.31 -1.11 -2.63
CA ILE A 57 -5.33 -2.11 -2.97
C ILE A 57 -5.85 -2.82 -1.72
N GLY A 58 -4.97 -3.17 -0.78
CA GLY A 58 -5.36 -3.76 0.51
C GLY A 58 -6.31 -2.87 1.32
N ILE A 59 -6.02 -1.55 1.38
CA ILE A 59 -6.88 -0.56 2.05
C ILE A 59 -8.24 -0.45 1.35
N ILE A 60 -8.27 -0.43 0.02
CA ILE A 60 -9.53 -0.36 -0.75
C ILE A 60 -10.40 -1.59 -0.48
N ILE A 61 -9.81 -2.79 -0.50
CA ILE A 61 -10.53 -4.04 -0.23
C ILE A 61 -11.11 -4.02 1.19
N ASP A 62 -10.36 -3.53 2.17
CA ASP A 62 -10.84 -3.40 3.54
C ASP A 62 -12.01 -2.41 3.66
N ALA A 63 -11.91 -1.26 3.00
CA ALA A 63 -12.98 -0.26 2.96
C ALA A 63 -14.25 -0.80 2.28
N VAL A 64 -14.10 -1.51 1.17
CA VAL A 64 -15.21 -2.15 0.45
C VAL A 64 -15.88 -3.22 1.32
N ASN A 65 -15.11 -4.04 2.03
CA ASN A 65 -15.65 -5.04 2.94
C ASN A 65 -16.41 -4.41 4.12
N SER A 66 -15.86 -3.32 4.68
CA SER A 66 -16.52 -2.55 5.74
C SER A 66 -17.86 -1.95 5.29
N TYR A 67 -17.96 -1.53 4.03
CA TYR A 67 -19.18 -0.96 3.46
C TYR A 67 -20.22 -2.02 3.08
N LEU A 68 -19.81 -3.09 2.39
CA LEU A 68 -20.73 -4.12 1.88
C LEU A 68 -21.25 -5.08 2.95
N GLN A 69 -20.65 -5.10 4.15
CA GLN A 69 -21.04 -5.94 5.28
C GLN A 69 -21.36 -7.39 4.86
N ILE A 70 -20.44 -8.01 4.10
CA ILE A 70 -20.65 -9.33 3.51
C ILE A 70 -20.94 -10.35 4.63
N GLN A 71 -22.18 -10.85 4.67
CA GLN A 71 -22.67 -11.74 5.73
C GLN A 71 -22.23 -13.20 5.55
N SER A 72 -21.63 -13.55 4.41
CA SER A 72 -21.12 -14.90 4.17
C SER A 72 -19.77 -15.11 4.86
N ASN A 73 -19.72 -16.02 5.83
CA ASN A 73 -18.50 -16.35 6.59
C ASN A 73 -17.32 -16.75 5.70
N ILE A 74 -17.58 -17.48 4.60
CA ILE A 74 -16.52 -17.94 3.68
C ILE A 74 -15.97 -16.76 2.86
N ALA A 75 -16.86 -15.91 2.32
CA ALA A 75 -16.45 -14.75 1.54
C ALA A 75 -15.71 -13.72 2.42
N PHE A 76 -16.19 -13.50 3.64
CA PHE A 76 -15.52 -12.64 4.61
C PHE A 76 -14.11 -13.12 4.93
N ALA A 77 -13.93 -14.42 5.22
CA ALA A 77 -12.62 -15.01 5.48
C ALA A 77 -11.67 -14.90 4.27
N ALA A 78 -12.17 -15.16 3.05
CA ALA A 78 -11.37 -15.04 1.84
C ALA A 78 -10.88 -13.61 1.60
N ILE A 79 -11.74 -12.60 1.83
CA ILE A 79 -11.38 -11.18 1.71
C ILE A 79 -10.36 -10.77 2.77
N LEU A 80 -10.51 -11.28 3.99
CA LEU A 80 -9.59 -11.01 5.09
C LEU A 80 -8.19 -11.55 4.79
N ILE A 81 -8.09 -12.78 4.28
CA ILE A 81 -6.83 -13.37 3.85
C ILE A 81 -6.23 -12.58 2.68
N ALA A 82 -7.06 -12.21 1.69
CA ALA A 82 -6.58 -11.47 0.51
C ALA A 82 -5.97 -10.11 0.88
N LYS A 83 -6.62 -9.33 1.76
CA LYS A 83 -6.07 -8.03 2.19
C LYS A 83 -4.78 -8.21 3.00
N GLU A 84 -4.71 -9.19 3.91
CA GLU A 84 -3.52 -9.43 4.71
C GLU A 84 -2.32 -9.81 3.83
N LEU A 85 -2.54 -10.68 2.83
CA LEU A 85 -1.51 -11.03 1.86
C LEU A 85 -1.04 -9.79 1.07
N LEU A 86 -1.95 -8.90 0.66
CA LEU A 86 -1.57 -7.66 -0.02
C LEU A 86 -0.72 -6.74 0.87
N PHE A 87 -1.07 -6.60 2.15
CA PHE A 87 -0.28 -5.82 3.10
C PHE A 87 1.11 -6.44 3.33
N VAL A 88 1.19 -7.76 3.53
CA VAL A 88 2.46 -8.46 3.74
C VAL A 88 3.35 -8.35 2.50
N ILE A 89 2.81 -8.65 1.32
CA ILE A 89 3.54 -8.58 0.04
C ILE A 89 3.98 -7.14 -0.23
N GLY A 90 3.09 -6.16 -0.09
CA GLY A 90 3.40 -4.75 -0.29
C GLY A 90 4.52 -4.27 0.63
N THR A 91 4.42 -4.57 1.93
CA THR A 91 5.45 -4.22 2.92
C THR A 91 6.78 -4.90 2.62
N TYR A 92 6.76 -6.19 2.28
CA TYR A 92 7.95 -6.94 1.90
C TYR A 92 8.66 -6.33 0.69
N ILE A 93 7.91 -5.97 -0.36
CA ILE A 93 8.44 -5.31 -1.55
C ILE A 93 9.10 -3.97 -1.19
N ILE A 94 8.47 -3.16 -0.31
CA ILE A 94 9.03 -1.88 0.14
C ILE A 94 10.34 -2.09 0.90
N VAL A 95 10.36 -3.02 1.86
CA VAL A 95 11.54 -3.29 2.71
C VAL A 95 12.71 -3.78 1.85
N ILE A 96 12.47 -4.76 0.97
CA ILE A 96 13.53 -5.27 0.08
C ILE A 96 13.98 -4.23 -0.94
N GLY A 97 13.04 -3.47 -1.52
CA GLY A 97 13.37 -2.37 -2.43
C GLY A 97 14.27 -1.34 -1.77
N SER A 98 13.93 -0.94 -0.54
CA SER A 98 14.69 0.02 0.25
C SER A 98 16.09 -0.53 0.59
N LYS A 99 16.18 -1.78 1.06
CA LYS A 99 17.46 -2.43 1.36
C LYS A 99 18.36 -2.49 0.13
N LYS A 100 17.87 -3.03 -1.00
CA LYS A 100 18.65 -3.15 -2.24
C LYS A 100 19.13 -1.81 -2.76
N THR A 101 18.33 -0.75 -2.62
CA THR A 101 18.74 0.60 -3.01
C THR A 101 19.80 1.16 -2.07
N GLY A 102 19.65 0.97 -0.75
CA GLY A 102 20.65 1.34 0.24
C GLY A 102 22.00 0.65 0.01
N ASP A 103 22.00 -0.68 -0.12
CA ASP A 103 23.22 -1.48 -0.36
C ASP A 103 23.99 -1.00 -1.60
N LYS A 104 23.26 -0.67 -2.66
CA LYS A 104 23.84 -0.15 -3.91
C LYS A 104 24.40 1.26 -3.76
N LEU A 105 23.76 2.13 -2.99
CA LEU A 105 24.27 3.48 -2.71
C LEU A 105 25.54 3.42 -1.84
N GLU A 106 25.58 2.53 -0.86
CA GLU A 106 26.76 2.30 -0.02
C GLU A 106 27.95 1.81 -0.86
N SER A 107 27.69 0.94 -1.85
CA SER A 107 28.75 0.44 -2.75
C SER A 107 29.39 1.50 -3.65
N LEU A 108 28.74 2.66 -3.82
CA LEU A 108 29.29 3.80 -4.58
C LEU A 108 30.06 4.79 -3.72
N THR A 109 29.96 4.67 -2.39
CA THR A 109 30.61 5.58 -1.41
C THR A 109 31.79 4.93 -0.69
N LYS A 110 32.07 3.66 -0.99
CA LYS A 110 33.30 2.95 -0.62
C LYS A 110 34.30 3.02 -1.76
#